data_AF-A0AAJ1JYG0-F1
#
_entry.id   AF-A0AAJ1JYG0-F1
#
_cell.length_a   1.000
_cell.length_b   1.000
_cell.length_c   1.000
_cell.angle_alpha   90.00
_cell.angle_beta   90.00
_cell.angle_gamma   90.00
#
_symmetry.space_group_name_H-M   'P 1'
#
loop_
_entity.id
_entity.type
_entity.pdbx_description
1 polymer ?
#
loop_
_entity_poly.entity_id
_entity_poly.type
_entity_poly.pdbx_seq_one_letter_code
_entity_poly.pdbx_strand_id
1 'polypeptide(L)'
;MIYIQDKNEKMKKGLLSIALEIILPYRLTGPTGPTGITGPTGITGPTGITGPTGITGPTGITGPTGITGPTGITGPNITTNSMFANNTSGGPISVILGGTNIPLSNNQSLGNFTVNASNDIFTIPVTGRYYLTYQVNTTTALLAGTRLLLNSSTPLSGSIFSPALSTSNYNNNLIINLTAGNTISLQLFGVLSIVNLVGGGSTGASLTIIRID
;
A
#
# COMPACT_ATOMS: atom_id res chain seq x y z
N MET A 1 21.78 31.07 33.13
CA MET A 1 21.78 29.97 32.13
C MET A 1 20.65 28.92 32.31
N ILE A 2 19.72 29.07 33.28
CA ILE A 2 18.70 28.04 33.57
C ILE A 2 17.40 28.21 32.74
N TYR A 3 17.09 29.43 32.28
CA TYR A 3 15.81 29.75 31.61
C TYR A 3 15.65 29.19 30.18
N ILE A 4 16.75 28.89 29.48
CA ILE A 4 16.71 28.39 28.09
C ILE A 4 16.50 26.87 28.05
N GLN A 5 17.00 26.15 29.05
CA GLN A 5 16.82 24.70 29.16
C GLN A 5 15.35 24.33 29.40
N ASP A 6 14.66 25.06 30.28
CA ASP A 6 13.25 24.79 30.58
C ASP A 6 12.33 25.03 29.36
N LYS A 7 12.60 26.07 28.56
CA LYS A 7 11.83 26.36 27.34
C LYS A 7 12.03 25.30 26.26
N ASN A 8 13.26 24.77 26.11
CA ASN A 8 13.55 23.70 25.15
C ASN A 8 12.96 22.36 25.58
N GLU A 9 12.97 22.03 26.87
CA GLU A 9 12.27 20.86 27.42
C GLU A 9 10.76 20.94 27.17
N LYS A 10 10.16 22.12 27.39
CA LYS A 10 8.72 22.36 27.19
C LYS A 10 8.32 22.27 25.72
N MET A 11 9.14 22.81 24.80
CA MET A 11 8.92 22.66 23.36
C MET A 11 9.14 21.22 22.88
N LYS A 12 10.13 20.51 23.41
CA LYS A 12 10.40 19.10 23.07
C LYS A 12 9.27 18.18 23.53
N LYS A 13 8.69 18.44 24.72
CA LYS A 13 7.48 17.75 25.20
C LYS A 13 6.25 18.05 24.35
N GLY A 14 6.06 19.30 23.93
CA GLY A 14 4.96 19.69 23.02
C GLY A 14 5.09 19.02 21.64
N LEU A 15 6.29 19.01 21.06
CA LEU A 15 6.55 18.36 19.77
C LEU A 15 6.39 16.84 19.85
N LEU A 16 6.76 16.22 20.98
CA LEU A 16 6.58 14.78 21.19
C LEU A 16 5.12 14.40 21.42
N SER A 17 4.33 15.26 22.06
CA SER A 17 2.88 15.08 22.22
C SER A 17 2.14 15.20 20.89
N ILE A 18 2.50 16.20 20.08
CA ILE A 18 1.97 16.36 18.70
C ILE A 18 2.41 15.20 17.80
N ALA A 19 3.66 14.74 17.93
CA ALA A 19 4.12 13.55 17.21
C ALA A 19 3.32 12.31 17.63
N LEU A 20 2.96 12.13 18.91
CA LEU A 20 2.18 10.99 19.37
C LEU A 20 0.72 11.02 18.88
N GLU A 21 0.14 12.21 18.71
CA GLU A 21 -1.21 12.41 18.13
C GLU A 21 -1.24 12.26 16.60
N ILE A 22 -0.14 12.60 15.90
CA ILE A 22 0.00 12.45 14.44
C ILE A 22 0.46 11.03 14.05
N ILE A 23 1.20 10.32 14.91
CA ILE A 23 1.76 8.98 14.63
C ILE A 23 0.77 7.84 14.95
N LEU A 24 -0.36 8.10 15.63
CA LEU A 24 -1.39 7.09 15.91
C LEU A 24 -2.82 7.48 15.47
N PRO A 25 -3.13 7.65 14.17
CA PRO A 25 -4.52 7.59 13.74
C PRO A 25 -5.03 6.14 13.61
N TYR A 26 -4.21 5.12 13.92
CA TYR A 26 -4.69 3.73 14.02
C TYR A 26 -5.36 3.46 15.39
N ARG A 27 -6.41 4.22 15.70
CA ARG A 27 -7.52 3.64 16.47
C ARG A 27 -8.39 2.84 15.52
N LEU A 28 -7.87 1.69 15.06
CA LEU A 28 -8.75 0.58 14.78
C LEU A 28 -8.69 -0.35 15.98
N THR A 29 -9.36 0.06 17.06
CA THR A 29 -9.87 -0.93 18.00
C THR A 29 -10.89 -1.71 17.18
N GLY A 30 -10.46 -2.80 16.55
CA GLY A 30 -11.40 -3.75 15.96
C GLY A 30 -12.36 -4.17 17.07
N PRO A 31 -13.68 -4.21 16.82
CA PRO A 31 -14.61 -4.62 17.85
C PRO A 31 -14.17 -5.98 18.40
N THR A 32 -14.13 -6.10 19.73
CA THR A 32 -13.92 -7.39 20.39
C THR A 32 -14.91 -8.38 19.79
N GLY A 33 -14.41 -9.45 19.16
CA GLY A 33 -15.28 -10.50 18.62
C GLY A 33 -16.22 -10.99 19.73
N PRO A 34 -17.51 -11.21 19.46
CA PRO A 34 -18.43 -11.59 20.51
C PRO A 34 -17.96 -12.89 21.16
N THR A 35 -18.06 -12.96 22.48
CA THR A 35 -17.73 -14.14 23.26
C THR A 35 -18.49 -15.34 22.69
N GLY A 36 -17.78 -16.37 22.24
CA GLY A 36 -18.41 -17.63 21.80
C GLY A 36 -19.28 -18.16 22.93
N ILE A 37 -20.50 -18.61 22.64
CA ILE A 37 -21.42 -18.87 23.76
C ILE A 37 -21.04 -20.13 24.52
N THR A 38 -21.39 -20.12 25.80
CA THR A 38 -21.19 -21.24 26.72
C THR A 38 -21.87 -22.49 26.20
N GLY A 39 -21.10 -23.59 26.12
CA GLY A 39 -21.57 -24.97 25.90
C GLY A 39 -22.77 -25.35 26.78
N PRO A 40 -23.53 -26.40 26.43
CA PRO A 40 -24.49 -26.94 27.38
C PRO A 40 -23.73 -27.45 28.59
N THR A 41 -24.31 -27.33 29.78
CA THR A 41 -24.05 -28.36 30.79
C THR A 41 -25.23 -29.32 30.82
N GLY A 42 -25.03 -30.51 30.24
CA GLY A 42 -25.91 -31.67 30.45
C GLY A 42 -25.87 -32.11 31.90
N ILE A 43 -27.02 -32.15 32.60
CA ILE A 43 -27.08 -32.31 34.07
C ILE A 43 -26.91 -33.76 34.56
N THR A 44 -26.34 -33.91 35.77
CA THR A 44 -26.56 -35.10 36.59
C THR A 44 -27.80 -34.87 37.45
N GLY A 45 -28.82 -35.72 37.32
CA GLY A 45 -30.02 -35.66 38.17
C GLY A 45 -29.70 -35.96 39.65
N PRO A 46 -30.51 -35.47 40.60
CA PRO A 46 -30.25 -35.70 42.02
C PRO A 46 -30.51 -37.16 42.41
N THR A 47 -29.64 -37.75 43.23
CA THR A 47 -29.95 -38.98 43.95
C THR A 47 -30.96 -38.66 45.05
N GLY A 48 -32.16 -39.21 44.98
CA GLY A 48 -33.19 -39.05 46.02
C GLY A 48 -32.81 -39.74 47.34
N ILE A 49 -33.22 -39.12 48.46
CA ILE A 49 -33.07 -39.59 49.84
C ILE A 49 -33.80 -40.91 50.13
N THR A 50 -33.18 -41.79 50.93
CA THR A 50 -33.86 -42.95 51.51
C THR A 50 -34.76 -42.51 52.67
N GLY A 51 -36.00 -42.11 52.38
CA GLY A 51 -37.14 -42.48 53.23
C GLY A 51 -37.58 -43.90 52.87
N PRO A 52 -38.53 -44.56 53.58
CA PRO A 52 -39.01 -45.91 53.20
C PRO A 52 -39.26 -45.95 51.69
N THR A 53 -38.46 -46.77 50.97
CA THR A 53 -37.91 -46.44 49.64
C THR A 53 -38.99 -46.02 48.63
N GLY A 54 -39.22 -44.71 48.53
CA GLY A 54 -40.27 -44.12 47.70
C GLY A 54 -39.89 -44.09 46.22
N ILE A 55 -40.92 -44.11 45.37
CA ILE A 55 -40.90 -43.94 43.91
C ILE A 55 -39.75 -43.04 43.43
N THR A 56 -38.87 -43.61 42.59
CA THR A 56 -37.73 -42.96 41.95
C THR A 56 -38.12 -41.62 41.34
N GLY A 57 -37.48 -40.52 41.76
CA GLY A 57 -37.68 -39.20 41.16
C GLY A 57 -37.21 -39.16 39.70
N PRO A 58 -37.84 -38.34 38.83
CA PRO A 58 -37.55 -38.32 37.40
C PRO A 58 -36.14 -37.79 37.09
N THR A 59 -35.52 -38.33 36.03
CA THR A 59 -34.18 -37.99 35.53
C THR A 59 -34.07 -36.53 35.11
N GLY A 60 -32.97 -35.86 35.47
CA GLY A 60 -32.72 -34.49 35.04
C GLY A 60 -32.46 -34.37 33.52
N ILE A 61 -33.14 -33.41 32.87
CA ILE A 61 -32.93 -32.91 31.50
C ILE A 61 -31.55 -32.27 31.20
N THR A 62 -30.83 -32.82 30.22
CA THR A 62 -29.57 -32.29 29.66
C THR A 62 -29.66 -30.80 29.27
N GLY A 63 -28.75 -29.94 29.76
CA GLY A 63 -28.66 -28.54 29.33
C GLY A 63 -28.27 -28.36 27.85
N PRO A 64 -28.49 -27.16 27.26
CA PRO A 64 -28.54 -26.92 25.80
C PRO A 64 -27.22 -26.45 25.17
N THR A 65 -26.89 -26.94 23.96
CA THR A 65 -25.54 -26.80 23.40
C THR A 65 -25.12 -25.37 23.10
N GLY A 66 -23.91 -24.97 23.53
CA GLY A 66 -23.33 -23.68 23.22
C GLY A 66 -22.99 -23.54 21.74
N ILE A 67 -23.46 -22.45 21.13
CA ILE A 67 -23.15 -21.97 19.79
C ILE A 67 -21.71 -21.51 19.64
N THR A 68 -21.15 -21.92 18.50
CA THR A 68 -19.82 -21.57 18.05
C THR A 68 -19.71 -20.04 17.87
N GLY A 69 -18.62 -19.44 18.37
CA GLY A 69 -18.34 -18.01 18.16
C GLY A 69 -18.12 -17.69 16.67
N PRO A 70 -18.37 -16.44 16.23
CA PRO A 70 -18.25 -16.10 14.82
C PRO A 70 -16.80 -16.13 14.35
N THR A 71 -16.63 -16.45 13.07
CA THR A 71 -15.35 -16.37 12.37
C THR A 71 -14.87 -14.91 12.37
N GLY A 72 -13.61 -14.68 12.74
CA GLY A 72 -13.00 -13.34 12.72
C GLY A 72 -12.98 -12.73 11.31
N ILE A 73 -13.07 -11.40 11.23
CA ILE A 73 -12.96 -10.66 9.96
C ILE A 73 -11.63 -10.96 9.28
N THR A 74 -11.69 -11.36 8.00
CA THR A 74 -10.51 -11.46 7.14
C THR A 74 -9.81 -10.11 7.10
N GLY A 75 -8.50 -10.08 7.38
CA GLY A 75 -7.71 -8.84 7.36
C GLY A 75 -7.74 -8.17 5.97
N PRO A 76 -7.47 -6.85 5.89
CA PRO A 76 -7.42 -6.15 4.60
C PRO A 76 -6.41 -6.83 3.67
N ASN A 77 -6.86 -7.15 2.47
CA ASN A 77 -6.06 -7.86 1.47
C ASN A 77 -5.08 -6.86 0.80
N ILE A 78 -3.93 -6.66 1.45
CA ILE A 78 -2.91 -5.66 1.10
C ILE A 78 -2.14 -5.93 -0.22
N THR A 79 -2.56 -6.89 -1.05
CA THR A 79 -1.86 -7.24 -2.31
C THR A 79 -2.73 -7.53 -3.51
N THR A 80 -4.07 -7.38 -3.45
CA THR A 80 -4.92 -7.66 -4.63
C THR A 80 -4.69 -6.67 -5.79
N ASN A 81 -4.12 -5.49 -5.50
CA ASN A 81 -3.88 -4.44 -6.49
C ASN A 81 -2.42 -3.96 -6.42
N SER A 82 -1.51 -4.80 -6.92
CA SER A 82 -0.14 -4.39 -7.26
C SER A 82 0.14 -4.54 -8.75
N MET A 83 1.08 -3.76 -9.27
CA MET A 83 1.60 -3.91 -10.61
C MET A 83 3.11 -3.63 -10.68
N PHE A 84 3.76 -4.24 -11.65
CA PHE A 84 5.14 -4.00 -12.06
C PHE A 84 5.21 -3.95 -13.58
N ALA A 85 5.94 -2.98 -14.12
CA ALA A 85 6.24 -2.87 -15.53
C ALA A 85 7.66 -2.35 -15.73
N ASN A 86 8.38 -2.83 -16.73
CA ASN A 86 9.73 -2.36 -17.04
C ASN A 86 10.01 -2.22 -18.53
N ASN A 87 11.10 -1.52 -18.83
CA ASN A 87 11.74 -1.47 -20.12
C ASN A 87 13.17 -2.02 -19.98
N THR A 88 13.42 -3.19 -20.56
CA THR A 88 14.73 -3.86 -20.64
C THR A 88 15.27 -3.91 -22.08
N SER A 89 14.43 -3.57 -23.06
CA SER A 89 14.85 -3.33 -24.45
C SER A 89 15.75 -2.10 -24.56
N GLY A 90 15.58 -1.13 -23.66
CA GLY A 90 16.23 0.17 -23.69
C GLY A 90 15.76 0.99 -24.88
N GLY A 91 16.71 1.66 -25.52
CA GLY A 91 16.48 2.38 -26.78
C GLY A 91 16.37 3.89 -26.61
N PRO A 92 16.26 4.61 -27.75
CA PRO A 92 16.19 6.06 -27.78
C PRO A 92 14.78 6.54 -27.44
N ILE A 93 14.67 7.37 -26.39
CA ILE A 93 13.49 8.18 -26.11
C ILE A 93 13.74 9.59 -26.65
N SER A 94 12.94 10.01 -27.63
CA SER A 94 13.01 11.39 -28.15
C SER A 94 12.28 12.32 -27.21
N VAL A 95 13.02 13.09 -26.40
CA VAL A 95 12.44 13.97 -25.39
C VAL A 95 12.10 15.32 -26.00
N ILE A 96 10.84 15.73 -25.85
CA ILE A 96 10.33 17.04 -26.30
C ILE A 96 10.19 18.02 -25.11
N LEU A 97 9.86 19.28 -25.40
CA LEU A 97 9.83 20.36 -24.40
C LEU A 97 8.88 20.07 -23.22
N GLY A 98 7.75 19.41 -23.49
CA GLY A 98 6.77 18.98 -22.47
C GLY A 98 7.14 17.68 -21.74
N GLY A 99 8.26 17.06 -22.10
CA GLY A 99 8.66 15.72 -21.72
C GLY A 99 8.04 14.64 -22.60
N THR A 100 8.60 13.43 -22.51
CA THR A 100 8.16 12.25 -23.25
C THR A 100 8.00 11.09 -22.29
N ASN A 101 6.85 10.41 -22.38
CA ASN A 101 6.57 9.24 -21.55
C ASN A 101 7.50 8.08 -21.93
N ILE A 102 7.83 7.25 -20.95
CA ILE A 102 8.69 6.08 -21.12
C ILE A 102 7.81 4.84 -21.24
N PRO A 103 7.80 4.16 -22.40
CA PRO A 103 7.13 2.86 -22.55
C PRO A 103 7.80 1.80 -21.67
N LEU A 104 7.01 1.05 -20.91
CA LEU A 104 7.46 -0.05 -20.03
C LEU A 104 6.92 -1.39 -20.54
N SER A 105 7.33 -1.80 -21.73
CA SER A 105 6.67 -2.85 -22.52
C SER A 105 7.16 -4.29 -22.28
N ASN A 106 8.23 -4.52 -21.51
CA ASN A 106 8.92 -5.81 -21.52
C ASN A 106 8.34 -6.83 -20.55
N ASN A 107 8.58 -6.66 -19.25
CA ASN A 107 8.10 -7.57 -18.20
C ASN A 107 6.98 -6.84 -17.43
N GLN A 108 5.73 -7.10 -17.82
CA GLN A 108 4.57 -6.54 -17.14
C GLN A 108 3.86 -7.61 -16.31
N SER A 109 3.64 -7.30 -15.03
CA SER A 109 2.73 -8.00 -14.13
C SER A 109 1.72 -6.98 -13.65
N LEU A 110 0.54 -6.95 -14.27
CA LEU A 110 -0.42 -5.85 -14.09
C LEU A 110 -1.50 -6.11 -13.04
N GLY A 111 -1.72 -7.36 -12.61
CA GLY A 111 -2.87 -7.69 -11.77
C GLY A 111 -4.17 -7.16 -12.40
N ASN A 112 -4.88 -6.29 -11.68
CA ASN A 112 -6.12 -5.67 -12.15
C ASN A 112 -5.92 -4.29 -12.79
N PHE A 113 -4.68 -3.80 -12.90
CA PHE A 113 -4.39 -2.54 -13.58
C PHE A 113 -4.50 -2.73 -15.09
N THR A 114 -4.82 -1.65 -15.79
CA THR A 114 -4.78 -1.64 -17.25
C THR A 114 -3.69 -0.71 -17.74
N VAL A 115 -3.18 -0.97 -18.95
CA VAL A 115 -2.19 -0.13 -19.61
C VAL A 115 -2.69 0.22 -21.00
N ASN A 116 -2.33 1.40 -21.51
CA ASN A 116 -2.65 1.79 -22.88
C ASN A 116 -1.83 1.00 -23.92
N ALA A 117 -2.17 1.14 -25.20
CA ALA A 117 -1.50 0.45 -26.30
C ALA A 117 0.00 0.80 -26.43
N SER A 118 0.40 2.00 -25.97
CA SER A 118 1.79 2.45 -25.98
C SER A 118 2.59 1.99 -24.75
N ASN A 119 1.97 1.25 -23.82
CA ASN A 119 2.60 0.71 -22.61
C ASN A 119 3.26 1.76 -21.68
N ASP A 120 2.77 3.00 -21.70
CA ASP A 120 3.36 4.13 -20.99
C ASP A 120 2.39 4.83 -20.02
N ILE A 121 1.09 4.49 -20.07
CA ILE A 121 0.04 5.03 -19.20
C ILE A 121 -0.68 3.86 -18.50
N PHE A 122 -0.58 3.82 -17.17
CA PHE A 122 -1.15 2.78 -16.30
C PHE A 122 -2.36 3.31 -15.55
N THR A 123 -3.48 2.58 -15.58
CA THR A 123 -4.74 3.00 -14.95
C THR A 123 -4.96 2.29 -13.63
N ILE A 124 -5.32 3.07 -12.62
CA ILE A 124 -5.60 2.62 -11.26
C ILE A 124 -6.99 1.96 -11.22
N PRO A 125 -7.09 0.69 -10.79
CA PRO A 125 -8.37 -0.04 -10.80
C PRO A 125 -9.28 0.30 -9.62
N VAL A 126 -8.72 0.68 -8.46
CA VAL A 126 -9.49 0.88 -7.22
C VAL A 126 -9.01 2.14 -6.50
N THR A 127 -9.92 2.85 -5.85
CA THR A 127 -9.55 3.99 -5.00
C THR A 127 -8.85 3.49 -3.74
N GLY A 128 -7.74 4.12 -3.37
CA GLY A 128 -6.98 3.79 -2.17
C GLY A 128 -5.67 4.57 -2.08
N ARG A 129 -4.86 4.23 -1.10
CA ARG A 129 -3.49 4.73 -0.95
C ARG A 129 -2.53 3.76 -1.59
N TYR A 130 -1.55 4.32 -2.29
CA TYR A 130 -0.62 3.58 -3.10
C TYR A 130 0.82 3.96 -2.78
N TYR A 131 1.68 2.95 -2.70
CA TYR A 131 3.13 3.08 -2.74
C TYR A 131 3.60 2.95 -4.20
N LEU A 132 4.25 3.99 -4.70
CA LEU A 132 4.82 4.03 -6.05
C LEU A 132 6.33 4.07 -5.92
N THR A 133 7.03 3.29 -6.74
CA THR A 133 8.48 3.42 -6.91
C THR A 133 8.83 3.28 -8.37
N TYR A 134 9.81 4.05 -8.83
CA TYR A 134 10.30 3.97 -10.19
C TYR A 134 11.81 4.04 -10.23
N GLN A 135 12.38 3.49 -11.31
CA GLN A 135 13.79 3.64 -11.64
C GLN A 135 13.92 3.98 -13.13
N VAL A 136 14.89 4.82 -13.48
CA VAL A 136 15.32 5.09 -14.86
C VAL A 136 16.84 5.07 -14.90
N ASN A 137 17.39 4.30 -15.82
CA ASN A 137 18.82 4.19 -16.09
C ASN A 137 19.10 4.58 -17.53
N THR A 138 19.98 5.55 -17.74
CA THR A 138 20.42 5.99 -19.08
C THR A 138 21.85 5.52 -19.36
N THR A 139 22.16 5.29 -20.63
CA THR A 139 23.49 4.82 -21.08
C THR A 139 24.56 5.91 -20.97
N THR A 140 24.17 7.17 -21.14
CA THR A 140 25.00 8.35 -20.93
C THR A 140 24.33 9.26 -19.92
N ALA A 141 25.14 10.07 -19.25
CA ALA A 141 24.59 11.10 -18.39
C ALA A 141 24.16 12.30 -19.23
N LEU A 142 22.93 12.77 -19.02
CA LEU A 142 22.37 13.90 -19.78
C LEU A 142 21.72 14.90 -18.81
N LEU A 143 21.47 16.13 -19.30
CA LEU A 143 20.63 17.14 -18.66
C LEU A 143 19.14 16.76 -18.67
N ALA A 144 18.79 15.52 -18.34
CA ALA A 144 17.41 15.05 -18.30
C ALA A 144 16.91 14.99 -16.86
N GLY A 145 15.63 15.29 -16.67
CA GLY A 145 14.88 15.04 -15.44
C GLY A 145 13.92 13.88 -15.61
N THR A 146 13.45 13.32 -14.49
CA THR A 146 12.38 12.31 -14.48
C THR A 146 11.25 12.71 -13.55
N ARG A 147 10.03 12.32 -13.88
CA ARG A 147 8.87 12.54 -13.02
C ARG A 147 7.78 11.52 -13.32
N LEU A 148 6.89 11.32 -12.35
CA LEU A 148 5.61 10.67 -12.57
C LEU A 148 4.54 11.73 -12.81
N LEU A 149 3.66 11.48 -13.78
CA LEU A 149 2.49 12.29 -14.07
C LEU A 149 1.23 11.54 -13.66
N LEU A 150 0.37 12.23 -12.92
CA LEU A 150 -1.02 11.86 -12.69
C LEU A 150 -1.89 12.45 -13.80
N ASN A 151 -2.77 11.62 -14.36
CA ASN A 151 -3.73 11.99 -15.41
C ASN A 151 -3.05 12.71 -16.59
N SER A 152 -1.88 12.20 -16.98
CA SER A 152 -1.04 12.67 -18.11
C SER A 152 -0.58 14.14 -18.08
N SER A 153 -0.90 14.90 -17.03
CA SER A 153 -0.69 16.35 -17.02
C SER A 153 -0.15 16.90 -15.70
N THR A 154 -0.47 16.26 -14.57
CA THR A 154 -0.13 16.78 -13.24
C THR A 154 1.11 16.07 -12.68
N PRO A 155 2.27 16.75 -12.55
CA PRO A 155 3.44 16.14 -11.94
C PRO A 155 3.20 15.79 -10.48
N LEU A 156 3.53 14.56 -10.09
CA LEU A 156 3.56 14.17 -8.69
C LEU A 156 4.80 14.81 -8.05
N SER A 157 4.62 15.83 -7.21
CA SER A 157 5.74 16.64 -6.69
C SER A 157 6.84 15.82 -6.03
N GLY A 158 6.48 14.77 -5.28
CA GLY A 158 7.45 13.86 -4.64
C GLY A 158 8.25 12.99 -5.60
N SER A 159 7.89 12.93 -6.89
CA SER A 159 8.55 12.13 -7.91
C SER A 159 9.57 12.90 -8.75
N ILE A 160 9.67 14.22 -8.61
CA ILE A 160 10.43 15.04 -9.56
C ILE A 160 11.92 14.97 -9.26
N PHE A 161 12.69 14.44 -10.21
CA PHE A 161 14.12 14.69 -10.34
C PHE A 161 14.34 15.79 -11.36
N SER A 162 14.85 16.93 -10.88
CA SER A 162 15.18 18.05 -11.76
C SER A 162 16.36 17.70 -12.68
N PRO A 163 16.40 18.25 -13.90
CA PRO A 163 17.53 18.06 -14.80
C PRO A 163 18.85 18.47 -14.17
N ALA A 164 19.82 17.56 -14.14
CA ALA A 164 21.16 17.82 -13.61
C ALA A 164 22.23 17.20 -14.53
N LEU A 165 23.38 17.88 -14.68
CA LEU A 165 24.49 17.33 -15.46
C LEU A 165 25.00 16.07 -14.75
N SER A 166 25.43 15.09 -15.53
CA SER A 166 26.11 13.89 -15.02
C SER A 166 25.22 12.88 -14.26
N THR A 167 23.89 12.97 -14.33
CA THR A 167 22.99 11.93 -13.76
C THR A 167 22.58 10.89 -14.81
N SER A 168 22.80 9.61 -14.49
CA SER A 168 22.39 8.47 -15.33
C SER A 168 21.47 7.46 -14.64
N ASN A 169 21.24 7.63 -13.34
CA ASN A 169 20.35 6.78 -12.54
C ASN A 169 19.40 7.69 -11.78
N TYR A 170 18.11 7.45 -11.97
CA TYR A 170 17.04 8.15 -11.29
C TYR A 170 16.21 7.10 -10.58
N ASN A 171 15.99 7.26 -9.27
CA ASN A 171 15.12 6.38 -8.52
C ASN A 171 14.38 7.19 -7.47
N ASN A 172 13.10 6.89 -7.28
CA ASN A 172 12.29 7.58 -6.28
C ASN A 172 11.16 6.68 -5.80
N ASN A 173 10.66 6.95 -4.61
CA ASN A 173 9.43 6.36 -4.09
C ASN A 173 8.52 7.41 -3.45
N LEU A 174 7.22 7.16 -3.49
CA LEU A 174 6.25 8.03 -2.85
C LEU A 174 5.01 7.24 -2.41
N ILE A 175 4.29 7.80 -1.45
CA ILE A 175 2.96 7.32 -1.05
C ILE A 175 1.94 8.40 -1.38
N ILE A 176 0.86 8.03 -2.06
CA ILE A 176 -0.19 8.97 -2.48
C ILE A 176 -1.56 8.29 -2.52
N ASN A 177 -2.62 9.07 -2.30
CA ASN A 177 -3.99 8.63 -2.50
C ASN A 177 -4.37 8.77 -3.98
N LEU A 178 -4.83 7.68 -4.59
CA LEU A 178 -5.29 7.63 -5.97
C LEU A 178 -6.74 7.17 -6.01
N THR A 179 -7.50 7.72 -6.95
CA THR A 179 -8.87 7.26 -7.22
C THR A 179 -8.87 6.24 -8.35
N ALA A 180 -9.85 5.34 -8.36
CA ALA A 180 -10.09 4.48 -9.50
C ALA A 180 -10.22 5.33 -10.78
N GLY A 181 -9.60 4.88 -11.87
CA GLY A 181 -9.53 5.60 -13.14
C GLY A 181 -8.43 6.66 -13.23
N ASN A 182 -7.72 6.99 -12.14
CA ASN A 182 -6.50 7.79 -12.26
C ASN A 182 -5.48 7.07 -13.15
N THR A 183 -4.69 7.84 -13.89
CA THR A 183 -3.60 7.28 -14.69
C THR A 183 -2.25 7.76 -14.19
N ILE A 184 -1.26 6.88 -14.23
CA ILE A 184 0.13 7.13 -13.87
C ILE A 184 1.00 6.87 -15.09
N SER A 185 1.90 7.81 -15.40
CA SER A 185 2.90 7.66 -16.45
C SER A 185 4.26 8.14 -15.97
N LEU A 186 5.32 7.43 -16.37
CA LEU A 186 6.70 7.81 -16.09
C LEU A 186 7.25 8.61 -17.27
N GLN A 187 7.85 9.76 -17.00
CA GLN A 187 8.24 10.72 -18.02
C GLN A 187 9.69 11.19 -17.86
N LEU A 188 10.40 11.28 -18.99
CA LEU A 188 11.64 12.06 -19.12
C LEU A 188 11.29 13.49 -19.53
N PHE A 189 11.93 14.50 -18.95
CA PHE A 189 11.68 15.91 -19.28
C PHE A 189 12.94 16.78 -19.14
N GLY A 190 12.84 18.04 -19.55
CA GLY A 190 13.89 19.04 -19.31
C GLY A 190 15.09 18.99 -20.25
N VAL A 191 15.06 18.12 -21.27
CA VAL A 191 16.05 18.08 -22.36
C VAL A 191 15.33 17.99 -23.70
N LEU A 192 15.85 18.67 -24.72
CA LEU A 192 15.42 18.55 -26.12
C LEU A 192 16.43 17.68 -26.89
N SER A 193 16.44 16.39 -26.59
CA SER A 193 17.42 15.46 -27.15
C SER A 193 16.90 14.02 -27.11
N ILE A 194 17.66 13.13 -27.73
CA ILE A 194 17.48 11.69 -27.60
C ILE A 194 18.16 11.23 -26.29
N VAL A 195 17.38 10.58 -25.43
CA VAL A 195 17.85 9.93 -24.21
C VAL A 195 17.86 8.43 -24.43
N ASN A 196 19.04 7.82 -24.37
CA ASN A 196 19.19 6.38 -24.55
C ASN A 196 19.08 5.67 -23.21
N LEU A 197 18.02 4.88 -23.02
CA LEU A 197 17.86 4.03 -21.85
C LEU A 197 18.84 2.85 -21.91
N VAL A 198 19.32 2.41 -20.74
CA VAL A 198 20.05 1.15 -20.62
C VAL A 198 19.16 0.01 -21.15
N GLY A 199 19.74 -0.91 -21.91
CA GLY A 199 19.02 -2.01 -22.54
C GLY A 199 19.81 -3.31 -22.52
N GLY A 200 19.45 -4.24 -23.41
CA GLY A 200 20.15 -5.53 -23.54
C GLY A 200 19.87 -6.48 -22.38
N GLY A 201 18.67 -6.43 -21.81
CA GLY A 201 18.26 -7.28 -20.67
C GLY A 201 18.49 -6.64 -19.30
N SER A 202 19.22 -5.52 -19.24
CA SER A 202 19.30 -4.67 -18.05
C SER A 202 18.10 -3.71 -17.98
N THR A 203 17.65 -3.38 -16.77
CA THR A 203 16.51 -2.47 -16.57
C THR A 203 16.88 -1.04 -16.99
N GLY A 204 16.33 -0.57 -18.10
CA GLY A 204 16.39 0.83 -18.54
C GLY A 204 15.38 1.71 -17.81
N ALA A 205 14.18 1.22 -17.56
CA ALA A 205 13.21 1.88 -16.69
C ALA A 205 12.30 0.86 -16.03
N SER A 206 11.75 1.18 -14.85
CA SER A 206 10.74 0.37 -14.19
C SER A 206 9.80 1.22 -13.36
N LEU A 207 8.60 0.70 -13.15
CA LEU A 207 7.56 1.27 -12.31
C LEU A 207 6.87 0.15 -11.53
N THR A 208 6.75 0.35 -10.23
CA THR A 208 5.99 -0.52 -9.32
C THR A 208 4.93 0.33 -8.64
N ILE A 209 3.70 -0.19 -8.60
CA ILE A 209 2.58 0.45 -7.90
C ILE A 209 1.93 -0.60 -7.00
N ILE A 210 1.82 -0.34 -5.71
CA ILE A 210 1.27 -1.27 -4.73
C ILE A 210 0.21 -0.54 -3.91
N ARG A 211 -1.03 -1.04 -3.91
CA ARG A 211 -2.07 -0.56 -2.99
C ARG A 211 -1.73 -1.01 -1.57
N ILE A 212 -1.87 -0.11 -0.58
CA ILE A 212 -1.45 -0.38 0.81
C ILE A 212 -2.58 -0.26 1.85
N ASP A 213 -3.82 0.02 1.44
CA ASP A 213 -5.03 0.02 2.30
C ASP A 213 -6.34 -0.22 1.53
#